data_AF-A0A6N2Y5A7-F1
#
_entry.id   AF-A0A6N2Y5A7-F1
#
_cell.length_a   1.000
_cell.length_b   1.000
_cell.length_c   1.000
_cell.angle_alpha   90.00
_cell.angle_beta   90.00
_cell.angle_gamma   90.00
#
_symmetry.space_group_name_H-M   'P 1'
#
loop_
_entity.id
_entity.type
_entity.pdbx_description
1 polymer ?
#
loop_
_entity_poly.entity_id
_entity_poly.type
_entity_poly.pdbx_seq_one_letter_code
_entity_poly.pdbx_strand_id
1 'polypeptide(L)'
;MPATARDCDGWPAEMDPELLEKIEALRCAFDRPIIITSGVRCERRNAEVGGIENSWHLSGHAADLYCPGVPCDEVAAVARTLGLGVIEYPYQQFDHVEIWR
;
A
#
# COMPACT_ATOMS: atom_id res chain seq x y z
N MET A 1 19.87 0.08 25.29
CA MET A 1 19.02 -1.09 25.02
C MET A 1 18.52 -0.93 23.59
N PRO A 2 18.96 -1.72 22.59
CA PRO A 2 18.46 -1.55 21.24
C PRO A 2 17.08 -2.24 21.16
N ALA A 3 16.03 -1.47 20.86
CA ALA A 3 14.73 -2.02 20.54
C ALA A 3 14.82 -2.71 19.17
N THR A 4 14.85 -4.03 19.18
CA THR A 4 14.84 -4.87 17.99
C THR A 4 13.41 -4.94 17.44
N ALA A 5 13.18 -4.38 16.25
CA ALA A 5 12.19 -4.81 15.26
C ALA A 5 10.83 -5.31 15.80
N ARG A 6 10.06 -4.43 16.46
CA ARG A 6 8.64 -4.69 16.77
C ARG A 6 7.77 -3.44 16.79
N ASP A 7 8.19 -2.43 16.03
CA ASP A 7 7.53 -1.14 16.00
C ASP A 7 6.94 -0.94 14.61
N CYS A 8 5.61 -1.08 14.54
CA CYS A 8 4.70 -0.72 13.44
C CYS A 8 4.25 -1.86 12.50
N ASP A 9 3.97 -3.04 13.09
CA ASP A 9 3.34 -4.21 12.44
C ASP A 9 1.80 -4.09 12.36
N GLY A 10 1.25 -2.95 11.89
CA GLY A 10 -0.21 -2.74 11.83
C GLY A 10 -0.84 -2.06 13.05
N TRP A 11 -0.08 -1.24 13.77
CA TRP A 11 -0.55 -0.43 14.90
C TRP A 11 -0.32 1.07 14.60
N PRO A 12 -1.29 1.97 14.88
CA PRO A 12 -2.51 1.79 15.67
C PRO A 12 -3.80 1.49 14.88
N ALA A 13 -3.74 1.39 13.55
CA ALA A 13 -4.92 1.18 12.71
C ALA A 13 -4.91 -0.22 12.06
N GLU A 14 -6.10 -0.77 11.83
CA GLU A 14 -6.27 -1.92 10.95
C GLU A 14 -6.33 -1.45 9.49
N MET A 15 -5.96 -2.31 8.55
CA MET A 15 -6.20 -2.05 7.13
C MET A 15 -7.71 -2.04 6.88
N ASP A 16 -8.19 -1.06 6.11
CA ASP A 16 -9.60 -0.98 5.77
C ASP A 16 -10.02 -2.22 4.94
N PRO A 17 -11.10 -2.92 5.32
CA PRO A 17 -11.58 -4.07 4.57
C PRO A 17 -11.85 -3.79 3.09
N GLU A 18 -12.34 -2.60 2.75
CA GLU A 18 -12.60 -2.22 1.34
C GLU A 18 -11.30 -2.16 0.53
N LEU A 19 -10.23 -1.62 1.13
CA LEU A 19 -8.91 -1.61 0.50
C LEU A 19 -8.40 -3.04 0.27
N LEU A 20 -8.54 -3.91 1.28
CA LEU A 20 -8.13 -5.31 1.18
C LEU A 20 -8.90 -6.07 0.10
N GLU A 21 -10.22 -5.88 0.01
CA GLU A 21 -11.06 -6.47 -1.04
C GLU A 21 -10.62 -6.04 -2.44
N LYS A 22 -10.29 -4.76 -2.63
CA LYS A 22 -9.81 -4.23 -3.92
C LYS A 22 -8.41 -4.75 -4.27
N ILE A 23 -7.51 -4.88 -3.29
CA ILE A 23 -6.17 -5.47 -3.51
C ILE A 23 -6.30 -6.97 -3.85
N GLU A 24 -7.22 -7.69 -3.22
CA GLU A 24 -7.49 -9.09 -3.56
C GLU A 24 -8.10 -9.24 -4.97
N ALA A 25 -8.98 -8.33 -5.38
CA ALA A 25 -9.48 -8.28 -6.75
C ALA A 25 -8.35 -8.00 -7.75
N LEU A 26 -7.40 -7.12 -7.42
CA LEU A 26 -6.20 -6.85 -8.22
C LEU A 26 -5.33 -8.10 -8.37
N ARG A 27 -5.12 -8.82 -7.27
CA ARG A 27 -4.40 -10.11 -7.26
C ARG A 27 -5.08 -11.14 -8.16
N CYS A 28 -6.40 -11.24 -8.08
CA CYS A 28 -7.20 -12.13 -8.93
C CYS A 28 -7.14 -11.73 -10.41
N ALA A 29 -7.17 -10.43 -10.73
CA ALA A 29 -7.14 -9.93 -12.10
C ALA A 29 -5.84 -10.29 -12.84
N PHE A 30 -4.71 -10.31 -12.12
CA PHE A 30 -3.43 -10.74 -12.68
C PHE A 30 -3.18 -12.24 -12.59
N ASP A 31 -3.98 -12.99 -11.82
CA ASP A 31 -3.72 -14.38 -11.42
C ASP A 31 -2.28 -14.58 -10.89
N ARG A 32 -1.80 -13.60 -10.13
CA ARG A 32 -0.41 -13.51 -9.65
C ARG A 32 -0.36 -12.92 -8.25
N PRO A 33 0.72 -13.17 -7.48
CA PRO A 33 0.88 -12.54 -6.16
C PRO A 33 0.97 -11.02 -6.27
N ILE A 34 0.30 -10.32 -5.36
CA ILE A 34 0.51 -8.89 -5.09
C ILE A 34 1.31 -8.80 -3.79
N ILE A 35 2.47 -8.13 -3.84
CA ILE A 35 3.36 -7.97 -2.69
C ILE A 35 3.16 -6.57 -2.12
N ILE A 36 2.65 -6.50 -0.90
CA ILE A 36 2.55 -5.26 -0.14
C ILE A 36 3.89 -5.01 0.55
N THR A 37 4.55 -3.90 0.22
CA THR A 37 5.82 -3.48 0.84
C THR A 37 5.60 -2.54 2.01
N SER A 38 4.45 -1.87 2.05
CA SER A 38 4.03 -1.02 3.16
C SER A 38 2.50 -0.98 3.27
N GLY A 39 1.93 -1.44 4.38
CA GLY A 39 0.52 -1.26 4.72
C GLY A 39 0.33 -0.09 5.69
N VAL A 40 -0.31 -0.35 6.83
CA VAL A 40 -0.45 0.64 7.92
C VAL A 40 0.91 1.09 8.45
N ARG A 41 1.03 2.39 8.71
CA ARG A 41 2.18 3.00 9.38
C ARG A 41 1.74 3.61 10.71
N CYS A 42 2.63 3.54 11.70
CA CYS A 42 2.57 4.43 12.85
C CYS A 42 3.21 5.79 12.48
N GLU A 43 2.99 6.81 13.30
CA GLU A 43 3.59 8.15 13.11
C GLU A 43 5.12 8.11 12.99
N ARG A 44 5.79 7.34 13.85
CA ARG A 44 7.27 7.20 13.82
C ARG A 44 7.75 6.67 12.48
N ARG A 45 7.19 5.55 12.01
CA ARG A 45 7.58 4.93 10.73
C ARG A 45 7.21 5.84 9.56
N ASN A 46 6.07 6.53 9.62
CA ASN A 46 5.68 7.50 8.60
C ASN A 46 6.71 8.62 8.49
N ALA A 47 7.16 9.19 9.62
CA ALA A 47 8.22 10.20 9.64
C ALA A 47 9.57 9.66 9.11
N GLU A 48 9.95 8.43 9.49
CA GLU A 48 11.20 7.79 9.05
C GLU A 48 11.30 7.63 7.53
N VAL A 49 10.17 7.37 6.87
CA VAL A 49 10.11 7.23 5.41
C VAL A 49 9.76 8.53 4.69
N GLY A 50 9.69 9.67 5.41
CA GLY A 50 9.37 10.97 4.83
C GLY A 50 7.91 11.17 4.45
N GLY A 51 6.99 10.41 5.08
CA GLY A 51 5.56 10.54 4.88
C GLY A 51 4.98 11.83 5.47
N ILE A 52 3.81 12.23 4.95
CA ILE A 52 3.10 13.44 5.37
C ILE A 52 2.21 13.20 6.60
N GLU A 53 1.88 14.25 7.34
CA GLU A 53 1.09 14.19 8.58
C GLU A 53 -0.28 13.54 8.41
N ASN A 54 -0.96 13.75 7.27
CA ASN A 54 -2.27 13.18 6.96
C ASN A 54 -2.19 12.03 5.95
N SER A 55 -1.14 11.19 6.04
CA SER A 55 -1.00 10.05 5.14
C SER A 55 -2.09 8.99 5.38
N TRP A 56 -2.69 8.48 4.31
CA TRP A 56 -3.66 7.38 4.38
C TRP A 56 -3.10 6.06 4.94
N HIS A 57 -1.77 5.89 4.94
CA HIS A 57 -1.13 4.77 5.64
C HIS A 57 -1.35 4.84 7.16
N LEU A 58 -1.51 6.03 7.75
CA LEU A 58 -1.70 6.18 9.20
C LEU A 58 -3.08 5.70 9.66
N SER A 59 -4.06 5.69 8.76
CA SER A 59 -5.45 5.34 9.05
C SER A 59 -5.90 4.03 8.40
N GLY A 60 -5.00 3.30 7.75
CA GLY A 60 -5.31 2.01 7.13
C GLY A 60 -5.96 2.06 5.75
N HIS A 61 -5.96 3.22 5.10
CA HIS A 61 -6.63 3.44 3.81
C HIS A 61 -5.67 3.44 2.61
N ALA A 62 -4.39 3.14 2.82
CA ALA A 62 -3.42 3.00 1.73
C ALA A 62 -2.42 1.87 1.92
N ALA A 63 -1.89 1.40 0.79
CA ALA A 63 -0.83 0.40 0.71
C ALA A 63 0.13 0.72 -0.45
N ASP A 64 1.41 0.45 -0.25
CA ASP A 64 2.40 0.41 -1.33
C ASP A 64 2.57 -1.05 -1.76
N LEU A 65 2.44 -1.33 -3.06
CA LEU A 65 2.43 -2.69 -3.58
C LEU A 65 3.05 -2.80 -4.97
N TYR A 66 3.38 -4.03 -5.35
CA TYR A 66 3.77 -4.38 -6.72
C TYR A 66 3.36 -5.82 -7.06
N CYS A 67 3.30 -6.13 -8.36
CA CYS A 67 3.08 -7.48 -8.86
C CYS A 67 4.37 -7.99 -9.52
N PRO A 68 5.04 -9.04 -9.00
CA PRO A 68 6.31 -9.49 -9.52
C PRO A 68 6.22 -9.86 -11.00
N GLY A 69 6.96 -9.17 -11.86
CA GLY A 69 6.98 -9.38 -13.31
C GLY A 69 5.77 -8.83 -14.07
N VAL A 70 5.01 -7.90 -13.48
CA VAL A 70 4.13 -6.96 -14.19
C VAL A 70 4.73 -5.56 -14.01
N PRO A 71 4.89 -4.76 -15.08
CA PRO A 71 5.27 -3.36 -14.97
C PRO A 71 4.29 -2.56 -14.07
N CYS A 72 4.80 -1.60 -13.30
CA CYS A 72 3.94 -0.83 -12.37
C CYS A 72 2.86 -0.02 -13.09
N ASP A 73 3.10 0.50 -14.29
CA ASP A 73 2.09 1.22 -15.07
C ASP A 73 0.90 0.33 -15.46
N GLU A 74 1.14 -0.95 -15.75
CA GLU A 74 0.08 -1.93 -15.98
C GLU A 74 -0.67 -2.29 -14.69
N VAL A 75 0.04 -2.47 -13.56
CA VAL A 75 -0.58 -2.67 -12.24
C VAL A 75 -1.48 -1.49 -11.88
N ALA A 76 -0.96 -0.28 -12.03
CA ALA A 76 -1.66 0.97 -11.78
C ALA A 76 -2.89 1.15 -12.68
N ALA A 77 -2.81 0.75 -13.95
CA ALA A 77 -3.95 0.79 -14.87
C ALA A 77 -5.10 -0.11 -14.37
N VAL A 78 -4.81 -1.37 -14.00
CA VAL A 78 -5.83 -2.30 -13.49
C VAL A 78 -6.37 -1.84 -12.13
N ALA A 79 -5.51 -1.39 -11.21
CA ALA A 79 -5.92 -0.88 -9.90
C ALA A 79 -6.95 0.27 -10.03
N ARG A 80 -6.76 1.19 -10.99
CA ARG A 80 -7.73 2.27 -11.25
C ARG A 80 -9.09 1.75 -11.73
N THR A 81 -9.12 0.67 -12.52
CA THR A 81 -10.40 0.05 -12.94
C THR A 81 -11.17 -0.57 -11.78
N LEU A 82 -10.47 -0.96 -10.71
CA LEU A 82 -11.06 -1.45 -9.46
C LEU A 82 -11.44 -0.32 -8.50
N GLY A 83 -11.28 0.94 -8.93
CA GLY A 83 -11.61 2.13 -8.16
C GLY A 83 -10.66 2.41 -7.01
N LEU A 84 -9.38 2.07 -7.15
CA LEU A 84 -8.32 2.56 -6.27
C LEU A 84 -7.78 3.91 -6.79
N GLY A 85 -7.50 4.84 -5.88
CA GLY A 85 -6.57 5.94 -6.14
C GLY A 85 -5.16 5.37 -6.29
N VAL A 86 -4.36 5.92 -7.21
CA VAL A 86 -3.02 5.39 -7.49
C VAL A 86 -2.00 6.50 -7.75
N ILE A 87 -0.87 6.43 -7.05
CA ILE A 87 0.35 7.21 -7.31
C ILE A 87 1.44 6.21 -7.75
N GLU A 88 1.99 6.42 -8.95
CA GLU A 88 2.98 5.53 -9.55
C GLU A 88 4.41 5.93 -9.17
N TYR A 89 5.25 4.96 -8.83
CA TYR A 89 6.68 5.16 -8.57
C TYR A 89 7.52 4.36 -9.59
N PRO A 90 7.58 4.81 -10.87
CA PRO A 90 8.14 4.01 -11.97
C PRO A 90 9.63 3.71 -11.81
N TYR A 91 10.40 4.56 -11.15
CA TYR A 91 11.83 4.30 -10.91
C TYR A 91 12.04 3.24 -9.82
N GLN A 92 11.09 3.11 -8.89
CA GLN A 92 11.12 2.16 -7.79
C GLN A 92 10.30 0.89 -8.08
N GLN A 93 9.51 0.88 -9.15
CA GLN A 93 8.68 -0.23 -9.62
C GLN A 93 7.65 -0.71 -8.59
N PHE A 94 6.98 0.23 -7.94
CA PHE A 94 5.81 -0.04 -7.10
C PHE A 94 4.77 1.06 -7.28
N ASP A 95 3.54 0.78 -6.83
CA ASP A 95 2.45 1.74 -6.81
C ASP A 95 1.97 1.95 -5.38
N HIS A 96 1.68 3.20 -5.04
CA HIS A 96 0.89 3.54 -3.87
C HIS A 96 -0.58 3.50 -4.27
N VAL A 97 -1.37 2.70 -3.57
CA VAL A 97 -2.82 2.60 -3.77
C VAL A 97 -3.59 3.04 -2.54
N GLU A 98 -4.72 3.67 -2.75
CA GLU A 98 -5.56 4.21 -1.67
C GLU A 98 -7.06 4.14 -2.01
N ILE A 99 -7.90 4.20 -0.97
CA ILE A 99 -9.34 4.43 -1.10
C ILE A 99 -9.68 5.85 -0.64
N TRP A 100 -10.56 6.53 -1.39
CA TRP A 100 -10.99 7.89 -1.06
C TRP A 100 -12.07 7.86 0.02
N ARG A 101 -11.85 8.54 1.14
CA ARG A 101 -12.80 8.73 2.24
C ARG A 101 -13.06 10.21 2.49
#